data_AF-A0A174W8B7-F1
#
_entry.id   AF-A0A174W8B7-F1
#
_cell.length_a   1.000
_cell.length_b   1.000
_cell.length_c   1.000
_cell.angle_alpha   90.00
_cell.angle_beta   90.00
_cell.angle_gamma   90.00
#
_symmetry.space_group_name_H-M   'P 1'
#
loop_
_entity.id
_entity.type
_entity.pdbx_description
1 polymer ?
#
loop_
_entity_poly.entity_id
_entity_poly.type
_entity_poly.pdbx_seq_one_letter_code
_entity_poly.pdbx_strand_id
1 'polypeptide(L)'
;MKTVFNIVLVLCAAALIYICYNSIMGPINFENAKKDREKAVIARLIDIRKAQQEYRMLHHGMYAPKLDTLIDFVKNQKLPFVMKIGQLTDKQLEDGLTEKKAMSIIEKAKKTGRYDEVKKWGLENFKRDTMWVAVLDTIYPKGFNPDSMKFIPHGNGAQFEMNVRNDTAKSGAPVYLFEVKAPYDTYLSGLDKQEIINLKDLDSKLGKYSGLMVGSIDTPNNGAGNWE
;
A
#
# COMPACT_ATOMS: atom_id res chain seq x y z
N MET A 1 -20.31 -59.60 30.61
CA MET A 1 -20.87 -59.11 29.33
C MET A 1 -21.38 -57.67 29.44
N LYS A 2 -22.38 -57.36 30.28
CA LYS A 2 -22.94 -55.99 30.41
C LYS A 2 -21.88 -54.90 30.71
N THR A 3 -20.92 -55.19 31.57
CA THR A 3 -19.85 -54.25 31.95
C THR A 3 -18.91 -53.91 30.80
N VAL A 4 -18.57 -54.90 29.97
CA VAL A 4 -17.69 -54.72 28.80
C VAL A 4 -18.39 -53.88 27.74
N PHE A 5 -19.67 -54.15 27.47
CA PHE A 5 -20.47 -53.32 26.55
C PHE A 5 -20.58 -51.88 27.04
N ASN A 6 -20.81 -51.65 28.33
CA ASN A 6 -20.88 -50.29 28.88
C ASN A 6 -19.54 -49.55 28.77
N ILE A 7 -18.41 -50.21 29.01
CA ILE A 7 -17.08 -49.60 28.85
C ILE A 7 -16.83 -49.22 27.39
N VAL A 8 -17.13 -50.11 26.45
CA VAL A 8 -17.01 -49.82 25.00
C VAL A 8 -17.91 -48.67 24.61
N LEU A 9 -19.15 -48.63 25.12
CA LEU A 9 -20.10 -47.56 24.81
C LEU A 9 -19.64 -46.20 25.34
N VAL A 10 -19.04 -46.16 26.53
CA VAL A 10 -18.43 -44.94 27.09
C VAL A 10 -17.22 -44.49 26.26
N LEU A 11 -16.36 -45.42 25.82
CA LEU A 11 -15.25 -45.10 24.92
C LEU A 11 -15.73 -44.53 23.58
N CYS A 12 -16.76 -45.15 22.98
CA CYS A 12 -17.38 -44.64 21.76
C CYS A 12 -17.99 -43.24 21.98
N ALA A 13 -18.68 -43.01 23.10
CA ALA A 13 -19.25 -41.70 23.43
C ALA A 13 -18.16 -40.63 23.59
N ALA A 14 -17.05 -40.95 24.27
CA ALA A 14 -15.91 -40.05 24.42
C ALA A 14 -15.24 -39.74 23.06
N ALA A 15 -15.09 -40.75 22.20
CA ALA A 15 -14.56 -40.57 20.85
C ALA A 15 -15.47 -39.67 19.99
N LEU A 16 -16.79 -39.84 20.07
CA LEU A 16 -17.76 -39.00 19.37
C LEU A 16 -17.72 -37.55 19.86
N ILE A 17 -17.64 -37.33 21.18
CA ILE A 17 -17.49 -35.97 21.75
C ILE A 17 -16.23 -35.30 21.21
N TYR A 18 -15.10 -36.02 21.17
CA TYR A 18 -13.84 -35.51 20.64
C TYR A 18 -13.95 -35.14 19.15
N ILE A 19 -14.58 -36.01 18.34
CA ILE A 19 -14.80 -35.75 16.90
C ILE A 19 -15.68 -34.51 16.70
N CYS A 20 -16.79 -34.40 17.44
CA CYS A 20 -17.69 -33.24 17.36
C CYS A 20 -16.96 -31.95 17.76
N TYR A 21 -16.18 -31.99 18.84
CA TYR A 21 -15.38 -30.84 19.26
C TYR A 21 -14.39 -30.43 18.16
N ASN A 22 -13.63 -31.37 17.61
CA ASN A 22 -12.64 -31.06 16.58
C ASN A 22 -13.29 -30.58 15.28
N SER A 23 -14.46 -31.13 14.91
CA SER A 23 -15.24 -30.70 13.74
C SER A 23 -15.73 -29.26 13.84
N ILE A 24 -16.00 -28.76 15.04
CA ILE A 24 -16.44 -27.37 15.27
C ILE A 24 -15.22 -26.46 15.45
N MET A 25 -14.24 -26.88 16.25
CA MET A 25 -13.12 -26.06 16.65
C MET A 25 -12.05 -25.91 15.55
N GLY A 26 -11.89 -26.91 14.68
CA GLY A 26 -10.94 -26.87 13.56
C GLY A 26 -11.16 -25.65 12.63
N PRO A 27 -12.35 -25.52 12.01
CA PRO A 27 -12.67 -24.37 11.15
C PRO A 27 -12.60 -23.03 11.89
N ILE A 28 -13.02 -22.97 13.16
CA ILE A 28 -12.96 -21.73 13.96
C ILE A 28 -11.50 -21.29 14.18
N ASN A 29 -10.62 -22.22 14.55
CA ASN A 29 -9.20 -21.94 14.74
C ASN A 29 -8.53 -21.52 13.43
N PHE A 30 -8.90 -22.16 12.32
CA PHE A 30 -8.44 -21.78 11.00
C PHE A 30 -8.84 -20.33 10.66
N GLU A 31 -10.12 -19.98 10.82
CA GLU A 31 -10.62 -18.63 10.53
C GLU A 31 -9.97 -17.56 11.40
N ASN A 32 -9.77 -17.84 12.70
CA ASN A 32 -9.07 -16.91 13.59
C ASN A 32 -7.61 -16.71 13.16
N ALA A 33 -6.88 -17.79 12.90
CA ALA A 33 -5.49 -17.71 12.46
C ALA A 33 -5.37 -17.03 11.09
N LYS A 34 -6.29 -17.31 10.15
CA LYS A 34 -6.37 -16.65 8.85
C LYS A 34 -6.53 -15.15 9.02
N LYS A 35 -7.51 -14.68 9.81
CA LYS A 35 -7.74 -13.25 10.04
C LYS A 35 -6.53 -12.53 10.61
N ASP A 36 -5.84 -13.15 11.57
CA ASP A 36 -4.63 -12.58 12.17
C ASP A 36 -3.51 -12.44 11.13
N ARG A 37 -3.29 -13.47 10.32
CA ARG A 37 -2.27 -13.44 9.26
C ARG A 37 -2.63 -12.47 8.14
N GLU A 38 -3.89 -12.45 7.70
CA GLU A 38 -4.39 -11.52 6.68
C GLU A 38 -4.22 -10.08 7.11
N LYS A 39 -4.51 -9.76 8.38
CA LYS A 39 -4.29 -8.40 8.92
C LYS A 39 -2.85 -7.93 8.73
N ALA A 40 -1.87 -8.81 9.02
CA ALA A 40 -0.46 -8.49 8.84
C ALA A 40 -0.08 -8.32 7.36
N VAL A 41 -0.56 -9.21 6.50
CA VAL A 41 -0.30 -9.16 5.05
C VAL A 41 -0.94 -7.92 4.41
N ILE A 42 -2.19 -7.60 4.76
CA ILE A 42 -2.92 -6.41 4.31
C ILE A 42 -2.17 -5.14 4.71
N ALA A 43 -1.74 -5.03 5.98
CA ALA A 43 -0.96 -3.88 6.43
C ALA A 43 0.31 -3.70 5.57
N ARG A 44 0.99 -4.80 5.26
CA ARG A 44 2.18 -4.77 4.41
C ARG A 44 1.88 -4.40 2.95
N LEU A 45 0.78 -4.90 2.38
CA LEU A 45 0.33 -4.51 1.04
C LEU A 45 -0.05 -3.02 0.97
N ILE A 46 -0.68 -2.48 2.03
CA ILE A 46 -0.96 -1.05 2.17
C ILE A 46 0.34 -0.24 2.20
N ASP A 47 1.36 -0.72 2.92
CA ASP A 47 2.68 -0.07 2.96
C ASP A 47 3.31 -0.02 1.56
N ILE A 48 3.28 -1.13 0.81
CA ILE A 48 3.79 -1.18 -0.57
C ILE A 48 2.98 -0.24 -1.48
N ARG A 49 1.64 -0.25 -1.35
CA ARG A 49 0.74 0.65 -2.09
C ARG A 49 1.10 2.12 -1.86
N LYS A 50 1.32 2.54 -0.61
CA LYS A 50 1.70 3.92 -0.28
C LYS A 50 3.00 4.32 -0.98
N ALA A 51 4.05 3.50 -0.88
CA ALA A 51 5.31 3.78 -1.56
C ALA A 51 5.15 3.84 -3.09
N GLN A 52 4.33 2.97 -3.68
CA GLN A 52 4.06 3.00 -5.12
C GLN A 52 3.34 4.29 -5.55
N GLN A 53 2.43 4.83 -4.73
CA GLN A 53 1.78 6.11 -5.01
C GLN A 53 2.76 7.29 -4.93
N GLU A 54 3.64 7.32 -3.93
CA GLU A 54 4.69 8.36 -3.86
C GLU A 54 5.68 8.26 -5.03
N TYR A 55 6.09 7.04 -5.38
CA TYR A 55 6.93 6.80 -6.55
C TYR A 55 6.25 7.33 -7.82
N ARG A 56 4.96 7.03 -7.99
CA ARG A 56 4.14 7.49 -9.11
C ARG A 56 4.12 9.02 -9.25
N MET A 57 4.06 9.74 -8.14
CA MET A 57 4.05 11.21 -8.14
C MET A 57 5.37 11.80 -8.65
N LEU A 58 6.50 11.16 -8.35
CA LEU A 58 7.82 11.62 -8.77
C LEU A 58 8.27 11.10 -10.15
N HIS A 59 7.66 10.01 -10.63
CA HIS A 59 8.06 9.34 -11.87
C HIS A 59 7.01 9.42 -12.98
N HIS A 60 6.39 10.60 -13.14
CA HIS A 60 5.49 10.90 -14.26
C HIS A 60 4.35 9.89 -14.44
N GLY A 61 3.80 9.37 -13.34
CA GLY A 61 2.70 8.42 -13.38
C GLY A 61 3.13 6.95 -13.39
N MET A 62 4.41 6.64 -13.60
CA MET A 62 4.92 5.25 -13.64
C MET A 62 5.07 4.65 -12.24
N TYR A 63 4.91 3.34 -12.13
CA TYR A 63 5.16 2.58 -10.90
C TYR A 63 6.57 1.99 -10.88
N ALA A 64 7.08 1.71 -9.68
CA ALA A 64 8.39 1.07 -9.52
C ALA A 64 8.34 -0.36 -10.10
N PRO A 65 9.27 -0.75 -10.99
CA PRO A 65 9.18 -2.01 -11.74
C PRO A 65 9.50 -3.25 -10.89
N LYS A 66 10.24 -3.10 -9.79
CA LYS A 66 10.67 -4.18 -8.90
C LYS A 66 10.65 -3.73 -7.44
N LEU A 67 10.44 -4.67 -6.51
CA LEU A 67 10.37 -4.35 -5.09
C LEU A 67 11.68 -3.73 -4.58
N ASP A 68 12.84 -4.19 -5.05
CA ASP A 68 14.12 -3.60 -4.67
C ASP A 68 14.25 -2.13 -5.13
N THR A 69 13.72 -1.78 -6.31
CA THR A 69 13.67 -0.38 -6.78
C THR A 69 12.76 0.46 -5.89
N LEU A 70 11.63 -0.09 -5.46
CA LEU A 70 10.73 0.59 -4.55
C LEU A 70 11.37 0.78 -3.16
N ILE A 71 12.10 -0.22 -2.67
CA ILE A 71 12.82 -0.17 -1.40
C ILE A 71 13.94 0.88 -1.46
N ASP A 72 14.71 0.92 -2.55
CA ASP A 72 15.74 1.95 -2.76
C ASP A 72 15.13 3.36 -2.77
N PHE A 73 13.99 3.53 -3.46
CA PHE A 73 13.23 4.77 -3.46
C PHE A 73 12.86 5.21 -2.03
N VAL A 74 12.27 4.31 -1.24
CA VAL A 74 11.88 4.60 0.15
C VAL A 74 13.09 5.00 1.01
N LYS A 75 14.23 4.33 0.84
CA LYS A 75 15.44 4.57 1.65
C LYS A 75 16.12 5.90 1.31
N ASN A 76 16.21 6.22 0.02
CA ASN A 76 17.19 7.19 -0.47
C ASN A 76 16.57 8.45 -1.07
N GLN A 77 15.29 8.44 -1.43
CA GLN A 77 14.65 9.57 -2.09
C GLN A 77 13.97 10.53 -1.10
N LYS A 78 13.67 11.74 -1.60
CA LYS A 78 13.00 12.80 -0.85
C LYS A 78 11.78 13.31 -1.61
N LEU A 79 10.72 13.64 -0.87
CA LEU A 79 9.51 14.24 -1.39
C LEU A 79 9.58 15.77 -1.28
N PRO A 80 9.20 16.52 -2.34
CA PRO A 80 9.14 17.96 -2.31
C PRO A 80 7.83 18.44 -1.67
N PHE A 81 7.95 19.24 -0.60
CA PHE A 81 6.84 19.93 0.03
C PHE A 81 6.96 21.43 -0.21
N VAL A 82 6.01 21.99 -0.94
CA VAL A 82 5.97 23.44 -1.20
C VAL A 82 5.32 24.14 -0.03
N MET A 83 6.14 24.80 0.80
CA MET A 83 5.66 25.74 1.81
C MET A 83 5.17 27.02 1.14
N LYS A 84 3.90 27.37 1.40
CA LYS A 84 3.29 28.61 0.92
C LYS A 84 3.10 29.57 2.09
N ILE A 85 3.87 30.66 2.11
CA ILE A 85 3.72 31.76 3.07
C ILE A 85 3.22 32.99 2.33
N GLY A 86 2.20 33.65 2.88
CA GLY A 86 1.56 34.79 2.25
C GLY A 86 0.62 34.39 1.11
N GLN A 87 -0.45 35.16 0.97
CA GLN A 87 -1.41 35.09 -0.13
C GLN A 87 -1.45 36.44 -0.83
N LEU A 88 -1.77 36.43 -2.12
CA LEU A 88 -2.01 37.67 -2.84
C LEU A 88 -3.34 38.27 -2.36
N THR A 89 -3.38 39.59 -2.20
CA THR A 89 -4.60 40.33 -1.90
C THR A 89 -5.47 40.46 -3.15
N ASP A 90 -6.77 40.67 -2.97
CA ASP A 90 -7.71 40.85 -4.08
C ASP A 90 -7.27 41.96 -5.04
N LYS A 91 -6.80 43.09 -4.50
CA LYS A 91 -6.26 44.19 -5.29
C LYS A 91 -5.04 43.79 -6.12
N GLN A 92 -4.12 43.00 -5.58
CA GLN A 92 -2.96 42.51 -6.34
C GLN A 92 -3.40 41.61 -7.50
N LEU A 93 -4.42 40.78 -7.29
CA LEU A 93 -5.00 39.92 -8.32
C LEU A 93 -5.72 40.74 -9.40
N GLU A 94 -6.51 41.75 -9.01
CA GLU A 94 -7.18 42.70 -9.90
C GLU A 94 -6.16 43.50 -10.75
N ASP A 95 -5.05 43.91 -10.14
CA ASP A 95 -3.93 44.58 -10.81
C ASP A 95 -3.10 43.61 -11.70
N GLY A 96 -3.55 42.35 -11.85
CA GLY A 96 -2.99 41.35 -12.76
C GLY A 96 -1.76 40.61 -12.24
N LEU A 97 -1.47 40.69 -10.94
CA LEU A 97 -0.42 39.92 -10.30
C LEU A 97 -0.88 38.48 -10.08
N THR A 98 0.00 37.52 -10.39
CA THR A 98 -0.25 36.09 -10.16
C THR A 98 0.86 35.52 -9.30
N GLU A 99 0.66 34.35 -8.67
CA GLU A 99 1.72 33.71 -7.87
C GLU A 99 3.02 33.52 -8.67
N LYS A 100 2.89 33.17 -9.96
CA LYS A 100 4.04 33.03 -10.88
C LYS A 100 4.79 34.36 -11.07
N LYS A 101 4.06 35.46 -11.27
CA LYS A 101 4.67 36.80 -11.41
C LYS A 101 5.28 37.28 -10.08
N ALA A 102 4.60 37.04 -8.96
CA ALA A 102 5.12 37.36 -7.63
C ALA A 102 6.44 36.63 -7.37
N MET A 103 6.53 35.34 -7.71
CA MET A 103 7.76 34.57 -7.60
C MET A 103 8.86 35.10 -8.52
N SER A 104 8.57 35.47 -9.77
CA SER A 104 9.60 36.02 -10.65
C SER A 104 10.13 37.37 -10.16
N ILE A 105 9.29 38.22 -9.57
CA ILE A 105 9.71 39.48 -8.92
C ILE A 105 10.65 39.20 -7.75
N ILE A 106 10.30 38.26 -6.87
CA ILE A 106 11.13 37.89 -5.72
C ILE A 106 12.46 37.27 -6.15
N GLU A 107 12.46 36.36 -7.12
CA GLU A 107 13.69 35.74 -7.64
C GLU A 107 14.62 36.77 -8.30
N LYS A 108 14.06 37.70 -9.08
CA LYS A 108 14.81 38.82 -9.66
C LYS A 108 15.41 39.71 -8.57
N ALA A 109 14.65 40.02 -7.51
CA ALA A 109 15.13 40.80 -6.39
C ALA A 109 16.28 40.10 -5.65
N LYS A 110 16.17 38.79 -5.39
CA LYS A 110 17.25 37.99 -4.78
C LYS A 110 18.53 37.97 -5.63
N LYS A 111 18.41 37.87 -6.96
CA LYS A 111 19.56 37.86 -7.89
C LYS A 111 20.23 39.22 -8.02
N THR A 112 19.47 40.30 -7.99
CA THR A 112 19.96 41.67 -8.25
C THR A 112 20.20 42.50 -6.99
N GLY A 113 19.75 42.03 -5.82
CA GLY A 113 19.78 42.77 -4.57
C GLY A 113 18.79 43.95 -4.50
N ARG A 114 17.94 44.15 -5.52
CA ARG A 114 16.99 45.28 -5.60
C ARG A 114 15.57 44.83 -5.24
N TYR A 115 15.05 45.35 -4.13
CA TYR A 115 13.76 44.94 -3.55
C TYR A 115 12.62 45.94 -3.79
N ASP A 116 12.81 46.94 -4.66
CA ASP A 116 11.83 48.01 -4.89
C ASP A 116 10.50 47.47 -5.43
N GLU A 117 10.55 46.54 -6.39
CA GLU A 117 9.36 45.89 -6.95
C GLU A 117 8.68 44.97 -5.91
N VAL A 118 9.46 44.29 -5.05
CA VAL A 118 8.92 43.43 -3.97
C VAL A 118 8.13 44.27 -2.97
N LYS A 119 8.68 45.42 -2.55
CA LYS A 119 8.01 46.37 -1.64
C LYS A 119 6.79 47.00 -2.27
N LYS A 120 6.90 47.47 -3.52
CA LYS A 120 5.79 48.05 -4.27
C LYS A 120 4.58 47.12 -4.32
N TRP A 121 4.83 45.83 -4.52
CA TRP A 121 3.79 44.81 -4.58
C TRP A 121 3.48 44.19 -3.22
N GLY A 122 4.07 44.62 -2.10
CA GLY A 122 3.78 44.06 -0.77
C GLY A 122 4.15 42.57 -0.62
N LEU A 123 5.16 42.11 -1.36
CA LEU A 123 5.56 40.69 -1.44
C LEU A 123 6.62 40.28 -0.41
N GLU A 124 6.91 41.12 0.58
CA GLU A 124 8.00 40.91 1.55
C GLU A 124 7.84 39.61 2.36
N ASN A 125 6.60 39.19 2.63
CA ASN A 125 6.27 37.95 3.33
C ASN A 125 5.80 36.83 2.37
N PHE A 126 5.75 37.09 1.06
CA PHE A 126 5.33 36.09 0.08
C PHE A 126 6.49 35.15 -0.21
N LYS A 127 6.31 33.86 0.12
CA LYS A 127 7.37 32.86 -0.01
C LYS A 127 6.79 31.54 -0.52
N ARG A 128 7.47 30.96 -1.49
CA ARG A 128 7.23 29.60 -1.96
C ARG A 128 8.58 28.88 -1.90
N ASP A 129 8.79 28.13 -0.82
CA ASP A 129 10.01 27.36 -0.62
C ASP A 129 9.68 25.88 -0.69
N THR A 130 10.52 25.11 -1.38
CA THR A 130 10.39 23.65 -1.41
C THR A 130 11.29 23.06 -0.35
N MET A 131 10.71 22.34 0.61
CA MET A 131 11.45 21.51 1.55
C MET A 131 11.47 20.07 1.06
N TRP A 132 12.61 19.42 1.20
CA TRP A 132 12.78 18.03 0.82
C TRP A 132 12.82 17.16 2.08
N VAL A 133 11.82 16.31 2.24
CA VAL A 133 11.71 15.38 3.38
C VAL A 133 11.94 13.97 2.89
N ALA A 134 12.64 13.13 3.64
CA ALA A 134 12.87 11.74 3.24
C ALA A 134 11.54 11.00 3.04
N VAL A 135 11.46 10.17 2.00
CA VAL A 135 10.27 9.35 1.72
C VAL A 135 9.93 8.51 2.96
N LEU A 136 10.92 7.79 3.49
CA LEU A 136 10.77 6.96 4.69
C LEU A 136 10.09 7.69 5.85
N ASP A 137 10.56 8.88 6.19
CA ASP A 137 10.05 9.68 7.31
C ASP A 137 8.65 10.26 7.06
N THR A 138 8.25 10.36 5.79
CA THR A 138 6.97 10.96 5.40
C THR A 138 5.84 9.95 5.45
N ILE A 139 6.05 8.73 4.93
CA ILE A 139 4.96 7.76 4.72
C ILE A 139 4.94 6.61 5.73
N TYR A 140 6.00 6.44 6.54
CA TYR A 140 6.10 5.34 7.51
C TYR A 140 6.33 5.83 8.95
N PRO A 141 5.92 5.03 9.95
CA PRO A 141 6.25 5.32 11.34
C PRO A 141 7.75 5.22 11.60
N LYS A 142 8.21 5.94 12.63
CA LYS A 142 9.61 5.90 13.08
C LYS A 142 10.04 4.46 13.39
N GLY A 143 11.20 4.05 12.88
CA GLY A 143 11.76 2.71 13.07
C GLY A 143 11.29 1.66 12.06
N PHE A 144 10.49 2.04 11.06
CA PHE A 144 10.15 1.16 9.95
C PHE A 144 11.42 0.70 9.20
N ASN A 145 11.47 -0.59 8.86
CA ASN A 145 12.56 -1.18 8.06
C ASN A 145 12.11 -1.41 6.60
N PRO A 146 12.56 -0.58 5.64
CA PRO A 146 12.22 -0.73 4.23
C PRO A 146 12.61 -2.08 3.64
N ASP A 147 13.72 -2.68 4.05
CA ASP A 147 14.19 -3.96 3.51
C ASP A 147 13.22 -5.11 3.81
N SER A 148 12.41 -4.95 4.86
CA SER A 148 11.40 -5.93 5.21
C SER A 148 10.22 -5.94 4.22
N MET A 149 9.98 -4.84 3.50
CA MET A 149 8.76 -4.62 2.70
C MET A 149 8.48 -5.72 1.70
N LYS A 150 9.54 -6.26 1.09
CA LYS A 150 9.42 -7.30 0.06
C LYS A 150 8.90 -8.64 0.59
N PHE A 151 9.00 -8.90 1.89
CA PHE A 151 8.66 -10.19 2.47
C PHE A 151 7.21 -10.25 2.93
N ILE A 152 6.55 -11.37 2.61
CA ILE A 152 5.18 -11.67 3.02
C ILE A 152 5.18 -12.07 4.51
N PRO A 153 4.44 -11.36 5.38
CA PRO A 153 4.26 -11.78 6.77
C PRO A 153 3.70 -13.21 6.84
N HIS A 154 4.25 -14.04 7.73
CA HIS A 154 3.94 -15.48 7.82
C HIS A 154 4.27 -16.31 6.57
N GLY A 155 4.99 -15.75 5.59
CA GLY A 155 5.38 -16.43 4.36
C GLY A 155 6.74 -17.15 4.41
N ASN A 156 7.35 -17.34 5.58
CA ASN A 156 8.66 -18.00 5.75
C ASN A 156 9.78 -17.44 4.83
N GLY A 157 9.84 -16.12 4.67
CA GLY A 157 10.83 -15.45 3.81
C GLY A 157 10.46 -15.38 2.33
N ALA A 158 9.28 -15.88 1.95
CA ALA A 158 8.72 -15.64 0.62
C ALA A 158 8.50 -14.13 0.39
N GLN A 159 8.70 -13.72 -0.86
CA GLN A 159 8.50 -12.33 -1.28
C GLN A 159 7.16 -12.15 -1.97
N PHE A 160 6.64 -10.92 -1.94
CA PHE A 160 5.47 -10.56 -2.74
C PHE A 160 5.79 -10.69 -4.23
N GLU A 161 4.80 -11.15 -4.99
CA GLU A 161 4.84 -11.10 -6.46
C GLU A 161 4.42 -9.71 -6.90
N MET A 162 5.27 -9.01 -7.66
CA MET A 162 4.95 -7.66 -8.14
C MET A 162 5.13 -7.55 -9.64
N ASN A 163 4.11 -7.01 -10.30
CA ASN A 163 4.09 -6.77 -11.73
C ASN A 163 3.70 -5.31 -12.02
N VAL A 164 4.24 -4.77 -13.11
CA VAL A 164 3.89 -3.44 -13.63
C VAL A 164 3.59 -3.59 -15.11
N ARG A 165 2.56 -2.87 -15.58
CA ARG A 165 2.21 -2.77 -17.00
C ARG A 165 2.19 -1.31 -17.41
N ASN A 166 2.93 -1.01 -18.47
CA ASN A 166 2.96 0.30 -19.11
C ASN A 166 2.33 0.14 -20.50
N ASP A 167 1.22 0.80 -20.74
CA ASP A 167 0.45 0.70 -21.97
C ASP A 167 -0.01 2.10 -22.44
N THR A 168 -0.70 2.18 -23.57
CA THR A 168 -1.30 3.39 -24.09
C THR A 168 -2.79 3.14 -24.35
N ALA A 169 -3.65 3.96 -23.75
CA ALA A 169 -5.09 3.90 -24.00
C ALA A 169 -5.41 4.20 -25.47
N LYS A 170 -6.62 3.82 -25.93
CA LYS A 170 -7.10 4.15 -27.28
C LYS A 170 -7.08 5.65 -27.59
N SER A 171 -7.12 6.50 -26.57
CA SER A 171 -7.01 7.96 -26.68
C SER A 171 -5.57 8.47 -26.89
N GLY A 172 -4.55 7.60 -26.85
CA GLY A 172 -3.13 7.98 -26.89
C GLY A 172 -2.55 8.34 -25.52
N ALA A 173 -3.35 8.34 -24.45
CA ALA A 173 -2.86 8.63 -23.10
C ALA A 173 -2.11 7.43 -22.51
N PRO A 174 -0.97 7.63 -21.82
CA PRO A 174 -0.26 6.54 -21.17
C PRO A 174 -1.08 5.96 -20.01
N VAL A 175 -1.05 4.63 -19.88
CA VAL A 175 -1.71 3.86 -18.82
C VAL A 175 -0.64 3.08 -18.08
N TYR A 176 -0.44 3.45 -16.81
CA TYR A 176 0.49 2.76 -15.93
C TYR A 176 -0.30 2.02 -14.87
N LEU A 177 -0.02 0.73 -14.74
CA LEU A 177 -0.69 -0.18 -13.82
C LEU A 177 0.35 -0.96 -13.02
N PHE A 178 0.01 -1.31 -11.79
CA PHE A 178 0.82 -2.18 -10.96
C PHE A 178 -0.09 -3.18 -10.25
N GLU A 179 0.50 -4.28 -9.85
CA GLU A 179 -0.14 -5.33 -9.08
C GLU A 179 0.87 -5.92 -8.11
N VAL A 180 0.45 -6.16 -6.87
CA VAL A 180 1.24 -6.86 -5.85
C VAL A 180 0.37 -7.95 -5.22
N LYS A 181 0.90 -9.18 -5.16
CA LYS A 181 0.16 -10.39 -4.79
C LYS A 181 0.84 -11.18 -3.67
N ALA A 182 0.02 -11.72 -2.78
CA ALA A 182 0.38 -12.69 -1.75
C ALA A 182 -0.55 -13.90 -1.81
N PRO A 183 -0.09 -15.08 -2.27
CA PRO A 183 -0.93 -16.28 -2.38
C PRO A 183 -1.32 -16.87 -1.02
N TYR A 184 -2.53 -17.46 -0.90
CA TYR A 184 -2.95 -18.18 0.32
C TYR A 184 -1.93 -19.24 0.74
N ASP A 185 -1.43 -20.04 -0.21
CA ASP A 185 -0.47 -21.13 0.06
C ASP A 185 0.80 -20.64 0.76
N THR A 186 1.13 -19.34 0.59
CA THR A 186 2.31 -18.74 1.20
C THR A 186 2.05 -18.32 2.64
N TYR A 187 1.13 -17.36 2.84
CA TYR A 187 0.95 -16.77 4.17
C TYR A 187 0.04 -17.60 5.09
N LEU A 188 -0.79 -18.50 4.56
CA LEU A 188 -1.55 -19.48 5.35
C LEU A 188 -0.80 -20.81 5.51
N SER A 189 0.46 -20.90 5.06
CA SER A 189 1.26 -22.12 5.20
C SER A 189 1.30 -22.64 6.64
N GLY A 190 1.14 -23.95 6.80
CA GLY A 190 1.09 -24.61 8.11
C GLY A 190 -0.26 -24.54 8.84
N LEU A 191 -1.28 -23.89 8.27
CA LEU A 191 -2.67 -24.06 8.71
C LEU A 191 -3.32 -25.30 8.07
N ASP A 192 -4.59 -25.55 8.38
CA ASP A 192 -5.35 -26.66 7.83
C ASP A 192 -5.36 -26.62 6.29
N LYS A 193 -4.84 -27.68 5.67
CA LYS A 193 -4.68 -27.75 4.21
C LYS A 193 -6.02 -27.87 3.49
N GLN A 194 -6.99 -28.55 4.07
CA GLN A 194 -8.29 -28.73 3.45
C GLN A 194 -9.02 -27.39 3.41
N GLU A 195 -8.93 -26.59 4.47
CA GLU A 195 -9.54 -25.25 4.48
C GLU A 195 -8.88 -24.31 3.45
N ILE A 196 -7.55 -24.37 3.28
CA ILE A 196 -6.87 -23.62 2.21
C ILE A 196 -7.37 -24.05 0.82
N ILE A 197 -7.54 -25.36 0.59
CA ILE A 197 -8.09 -25.89 -0.66
C ILE A 197 -9.52 -25.38 -0.88
N ASN A 198 -10.36 -25.39 0.17
CA ASN A 198 -11.74 -24.91 0.12
C ASN A 198 -11.80 -23.42 -0.27
N LEU A 199 -10.93 -22.58 0.32
CA LEU A 199 -10.82 -21.16 -0.04
C LEU A 199 -10.42 -20.96 -1.50
N LYS A 200 -9.41 -21.69 -1.96
CA LYS A 200 -8.93 -21.61 -3.35
C LYS A 200 -9.99 -22.06 -4.35
N ASP A 201 -10.70 -23.14 -4.05
CA ASP A 201 -11.80 -23.64 -4.88
C ASP A 201 -12.93 -22.61 -4.97
N LEU A 202 -13.30 -21.98 -3.85
CA LEU A 202 -14.29 -20.90 -3.83
C LEU A 202 -13.85 -19.71 -4.69
N ASP A 203 -12.63 -19.19 -4.48
CA ASP A 203 -12.13 -18.05 -5.25
C ASP A 203 -12.01 -18.37 -6.73
N SER A 204 -11.56 -19.58 -7.08
CA SER A 204 -11.51 -20.04 -8.47
C SER A 204 -12.90 -20.05 -9.12
N LYS A 205 -13.93 -20.52 -8.41
CA LYS A 205 -15.33 -20.53 -8.90
C LYS A 205 -15.89 -19.12 -9.07
N LEU A 206 -15.42 -18.17 -8.25
CA LEU A 206 -15.82 -16.76 -8.32
C LEU A 206 -14.95 -15.94 -9.29
N GLY A 207 -13.94 -16.54 -9.94
CA GLY A 207 -13.00 -15.82 -10.80
C GLY A 207 -12.13 -14.80 -10.04
N LYS A 208 -11.92 -15.02 -8.74
CA LYS A 208 -11.11 -14.17 -7.86
C LYS A 208 -9.70 -14.73 -7.70
N TYR A 209 -8.76 -13.85 -7.41
CA TYR A 209 -7.41 -14.25 -7.04
C TYR A 209 -7.40 -14.96 -5.68
N SER A 210 -6.77 -16.14 -5.60
CA SER A 210 -6.65 -16.93 -4.38
C SER A 210 -5.56 -16.41 -3.43
N GLY A 211 -5.85 -15.30 -2.78
CA GLY A 211 -4.95 -14.64 -1.84
C GLY A 211 -5.30 -13.17 -1.67
N LEU A 212 -4.32 -12.40 -1.19
CA LEU A 212 -4.46 -10.95 -1.06
C LEU A 212 -3.69 -10.25 -2.17
N MET A 213 -4.27 -9.19 -2.72
CA MET A 213 -3.60 -8.38 -3.73
C MET A 213 -4.01 -6.91 -3.67
N VAL A 214 -3.12 -6.03 -4.14
CA VAL A 214 -3.40 -4.62 -4.43
C VAL A 214 -3.09 -4.31 -5.88
N GLY A 215 -3.87 -3.40 -6.46
CA GLY A 215 -3.70 -3.03 -7.85
C GLY A 215 -4.25 -4.09 -8.81
N SER A 216 -4.03 -3.88 -10.09
CA SER A 216 -4.33 -4.83 -11.16
C SER A 216 -3.57 -4.36 -12.40
N ILE A 217 -2.97 -5.31 -13.13
CA ILE A 217 -2.34 -5.06 -14.43
C ILE A 217 -3.30 -5.17 -15.61
N ASP A 218 -4.54 -5.61 -15.36
CA ASP A 218 -5.56 -5.79 -16.40
C ASP A 218 -6.52 -4.60 -16.45
N THR A 219 -6.96 -4.12 -15.27
CA THR A 219 -7.95 -3.05 -15.16
C THR A 219 -7.47 -1.94 -14.21
N PRO A 220 -7.62 -0.65 -14.59
CA PRO A 220 -7.32 0.44 -13.68
C PRO A 220 -8.25 0.41 -12.46
N ASN A 221 -7.69 0.16 -11.27
CA ASN A 221 -8.43 0.15 -10.00
C ASN A 221 -7.84 1.10 -8.95
N ASN A 222 -6.97 2.02 -9.37
CA ASN A 222 -6.29 2.98 -8.50
C ASN A 222 -5.52 2.34 -7.32
N GLY A 223 -5.03 1.10 -7.48
CA GLY A 223 -4.32 0.40 -6.41
C GLY A 223 -5.24 -0.18 -5.32
N ALA A 224 -6.53 -0.37 -5.60
CA ALA A 224 -7.47 -0.97 -4.65
C ALA A 224 -7.02 -2.37 -4.21
N GLY A 225 -7.29 -2.70 -2.94
CA GLY A 225 -7.08 -4.04 -2.39
C GLY A 225 -8.29 -4.93 -2.65
N ASN A 226 -8.10 -6.24 -2.84
CA ASN A 226 -9.22 -7.17 -3.04
C ASN A 226 -10.03 -7.50 -1.77
N TRP A 227 -9.73 -6.83 -0.65
CA TRP A 227 -10.45 -6.88 0.62
C TRP A 227 -11.31 -5.64 0.89
N GLU A 228 -11.23 -4.62 0.02
CA GLU A 228 -12.01 -3.37 0.08
C GLU A 228 -13.37 -3.55 -0.60
#